data_AF-A0A939HWY7-F1
#
_entry.id   AF-A0A939HWY7-F1
#
_cell.length_a   1.000
_cell.length_b   1.000
_cell.length_c   1.000
_cell.angle_alpha   90.00
_cell.angle_beta   90.00
_cell.angle_gamma   90.00
#
_symmetry.space_group_name_H-M   'P 1'
#
loop_
_entity.id
_entity.type
_entity.pdbx_description
1 polymer ?
#
loop_
_entity_poly.entity_id
_entity_poly.type
_entity_poly.pdbx_seq_one_letter_code
_entity_poly.pdbx_strand_id
1 'polypeptide(L)'
;MNQYLNLPGCNNNHAQSLHLHEAWNVKSTSRAKDGLYNYDTVGRLRDAQFANVNRLSDEKLQAIDRPDTYVRWGPLGRAFQNDRRTVLLIWDDYRVDAERMRSKDSL
;
A
#
# COMPACT_ATOMS: atom_id res chain seq x y z
N MET A 1 -19.11 4.80 -16.40
CA MET A 1 -19.81 4.02 -17.43
C MET A 1 -18.92 2.84 -17.79
N ASN A 2 -18.98 1.75 -17.02
CA ASN A 2 -18.30 0.50 -17.35
C ASN A 2 -19.36 -0.59 -17.34
N GLN A 3 -19.97 -0.79 -18.50
CA GLN A 3 -20.82 -1.93 -18.80
C GLN A 3 -20.00 -2.82 -19.71
N TYR A 4 -19.50 -3.96 -19.20
CA TYR A 4 -18.92 -4.99 -20.05
C TYR A 4 -19.59 -6.32 -19.74
N LEU A 5 -20.48 -6.67 -20.67
CA LEU A 5 -21.06 -7.95 -21.05
C LEU A 5 -21.08 -9.09 -20.01
N ASN A 6 -22.28 -9.36 -19.51
CA ASN A 6 -22.68 -10.70 -19.06
C ASN A 6 -22.69 -11.65 -20.28
N LEU A 7 -21.64 -12.45 -20.45
CA LEU A 7 -21.68 -13.62 -21.33
C LEU A 7 -22.25 -14.81 -20.54
N PRO A 8 -23.26 -15.52 -21.07
CA PRO A 8 -23.92 -16.61 -20.35
C PRO A 8 -23.00 -17.85 -20.36
N GLY A 9 -22.63 -18.31 -19.17
CA GLY A 9 -21.86 -19.54 -18.98
C GLY A 9 -20.65 -19.44 -18.04
N CYS A 10 -20.24 -18.24 -17.64
CA CYS A 10 -19.18 -18.07 -16.63
C CYS A 10 -19.79 -18.07 -15.22
N ASN A 11 -19.71 -19.22 -14.56
CA ASN A 11 -19.78 -19.38 -13.12
C ASN A 11 -18.88 -18.35 -12.42
N ASN A 12 -19.45 -17.59 -11.49
CA ASN A 12 -18.90 -16.43 -10.77
C ASN A 12 -17.61 -16.70 -9.95
N ASN A 13 -17.00 -17.87 -10.07
CA ASN A 13 -15.82 -18.29 -9.30
C ASN A 13 -14.48 -17.97 -10.00
N HIS A 14 -14.48 -17.51 -11.25
CA HIS A 14 -13.26 -17.23 -12.01
C HIS A 14 -12.93 -15.73 -12.16
N ALA A 15 -13.86 -14.83 -11.83
CA ALA A 15 -13.67 -13.38 -12.00
C ALA A 15 -12.67 -12.75 -11.01
N GLN A 16 -12.21 -13.48 -9.99
CA GLN A 16 -11.22 -12.98 -9.02
C GLN A 16 -9.76 -13.13 -9.48
N SER A 17 -9.48 -13.75 -10.63
CA SER A 17 -8.10 -14.11 -11.02
C SER A 17 -7.23 -12.97 -11.58
N LEU A 18 -7.78 -11.78 -11.85
CA LEU A 18 -7.05 -10.70 -12.55
C LEU A 18 -6.41 -9.64 -11.64
N HIS A 19 -6.49 -9.78 -10.31
CA HIS A 19 -5.87 -8.89 -9.33
C HIS A 19 -4.56 -9.46 -8.73
N LEU A 20 -3.70 -10.06 -9.55
CA LEU A 20 -2.52 -10.80 -9.08
C LEU A 20 -1.20 -9.99 -9.11
N HIS A 21 -1.30 -8.66 -9.12
CA HIS A 21 -0.13 -7.80 -9.15
C HIS A 21 -0.20 -6.67 -8.11
N GLU A 22 0.93 -6.41 -7.46
CA GLU A 22 1.14 -5.23 -6.63
C GLU A 22 1.92 -4.21 -7.45
N ALA A 23 1.50 -2.95 -7.41
CA ALA A 23 2.18 -1.85 -8.11
C ALA A 23 2.92 -0.96 -7.10
N TRP A 24 4.19 -0.67 -7.40
CA TRP A 24 5.01 0.20 -6.58
C TRP A 24 5.76 1.22 -7.45
N ASN A 25 5.35 2.49 -7.34
CA ASN A 25 6.12 3.60 -7.88
C ASN A 25 7.26 3.92 -6.89
N VAL A 26 8.50 3.82 -7.37
CA VAL A 26 9.72 4.07 -6.60
C VAL A 26 10.46 5.27 -7.18
N LYS A 27 11.19 5.98 -6.32
CA LYS A 27 12.12 7.03 -6.71
C LYS A 27 13.55 6.52 -6.57
N SER A 28 14.51 7.23 -7.15
CA SER A 28 15.95 6.96 -6.97
C SER A 28 16.41 6.94 -5.50
N THR A 29 15.68 7.61 -4.60
CA THR A 29 15.94 7.63 -3.16
C THR A 29 15.12 6.61 -2.36
N SER A 30 14.19 5.89 -3.00
CA SER A 30 13.38 4.86 -2.33
C SER A 30 14.24 3.65 -1.95
N ARG A 31 13.98 3.10 -0.77
CA ARG A 31 14.64 1.89 -0.25
C ARG A 31 13.63 0.76 -0.13
N ALA A 32 14.09 -0.48 -0.20
CA ALA A 32 13.25 -1.68 -0.04
C ALA A 32 12.36 -1.63 1.23
N LYS A 33 12.90 -1.12 2.34
CA LYS A 33 12.15 -0.97 3.60
C LYS A 33 10.94 -0.04 3.50
N ASP A 34 10.99 0.95 2.61
CA ASP A 34 9.89 1.89 2.42
C ASP A 34 8.68 1.20 1.73
N GLY A 35 8.93 0.10 1.02
CA GLY A 35 7.89 -0.74 0.41
C GLY A 35 7.39 -1.89 1.28
N LEU A 36 8.09 -2.23 2.37
CA LEU A 36 7.71 -3.33 3.26
C LEU A 36 6.51 -2.96 4.12
N TYR A 37 6.70 -2.13 5.14
CA TYR A 37 5.64 -1.65 6.01
C TYR A 37 6.02 -0.35 6.71
N ASN A 38 5.01 0.40 7.11
CA ASN A 38 5.14 1.54 8.00
C ASN A 38 4.52 1.19 9.34
N TYR A 39 5.25 1.45 10.42
CA TYR A 39 4.77 1.22 11.77
C TYR A 39 4.41 2.55 12.43
N ASP A 40 3.15 2.69 12.84
CA ASP A 40 2.63 3.92 13.45
C ASP A 40 2.92 3.98 14.95
N THR A 41 4.17 4.32 15.29
CA THR A 41 4.60 4.47 16.68
C THR A 41 3.85 5.59 17.40
N VAL A 42 3.53 6.68 16.70
CA VAL A 42 2.88 7.86 17.29
C VAL A 42 1.42 7.56 17.62
N GLY A 43 0.70 6.92 16.70
CA GLY A 43 -0.66 6.44 16.93
C GLY A 43 -0.73 5.44 18.09
N ARG A 44 0.23 4.50 18.17
CA ARG A 44 0.30 3.56 19.29
C ARG A 44 0.55 4.25 20.63
N LEU A 45 1.49 5.20 20.68
CA LEU A 45 1.79 5.93 21.90
C LEU A 45 0.59 6.76 22.37
N ARG A 46 -0.11 7.41 21.44
CA ARG A 46 -1.33 8.16 21.73
C ARG A 46 -2.40 7.26 22.33
N ASP A 47 -2.67 6.11 21.71
CA ASP A 47 -3.66 5.16 22.21
C ASP A 47 -3.24 4.63 23.60
N ALA A 48 -1.95 4.33 23.83
CA ALA A 48 -1.44 3.93 25.14
C ALA A 48 -1.65 5.01 26.23
N GLN A 49 -1.54 6.29 25.89
CA GLN A 49 -1.86 7.39 26.82
C GLN A 49 -3.35 7.46 27.13
N PHE A 50 -4.22 7.23 26.15
CA PHE A 50 -5.67 7.23 26.36
C PHE A 50 -6.19 6.00 27.11
N ALA A 51 -5.48 4.87 27.05
CA ALA A 51 -5.75 3.69 27.87
C ALA A 51 -5.66 4.00 29.36
N ASN A 52 -4.63 4.75 29.78
CA ASN A 52 -4.40 5.11 31.18
C ASN A 52 -5.47 6.06 31.75
N VAL A 53 -6.22 6.77 30.90
CA VAL A 53 -7.31 7.67 31.32
C VAL A 53 -8.70 7.05 31.11
N ASN A 54 -8.77 5.74 30.84
CA ASN A 54 -10.00 4.98 30.69
C ASN A 54 -10.97 5.53 29.62
N ARG A 55 -10.40 6.06 28.52
CA ARG A 55 -11.14 6.69 27.40
C ARG A 55 -11.16 5.85 26.11
N LEU A 56 -10.79 4.58 26.19
CA LEU A 56 -10.77 3.67 25.06
C LEU A 56 -11.79 2.54 25.25
N SER A 57 -12.30 2.02 24.13
CA SER A 57 -13.08 0.79 24.10
C SER A 57 -12.19 -0.43 24.37
N ASP A 58 -12.79 -1.53 24.82
CA ASP A 58 -12.10 -2.81 25.05
C ASP A 58 -11.34 -3.29 23.80
N GLU A 59 -11.93 -3.10 22.62
CA GLU A 59 -11.29 -3.39 21.33
C GLU A 59 -9.98 -2.61 21.13
N LYS A 60 -9.98 -1.33 21.52
CA LYS A 60 -8.80 -0.47 21.38
C LYS A 60 -7.73 -0.76 22.42
N LEU A 61 -8.12 -1.19 23.61
CA LEU A 61 -7.18 -1.68 24.63
C LEU A 61 -6.44 -2.93 24.14
N GLN A 62 -7.17 -3.92 23.60
CA GLN A 62 -6.57 -5.11 23.00
C GLN A 62 -5.65 -4.79 21.82
N ALA A 63 -5.99 -3.75 21.03
CA ALA A 63 -5.15 -3.33 19.91
C ALA A 63 -3.77 -2.81 20.36
N ILE A 64 -3.67 -2.14 21.51
CA ILE A 64 -2.38 -1.60 22.03
C ILE A 64 -1.38 -2.72 22.35
N ASP A 65 -1.89 -3.85 22.86
CA ASP A 65 -1.12 -5.06 23.17
C ASP A 65 -0.75 -5.88 21.92
N ARG A 66 -1.32 -5.54 20.77
CA ARG A 66 -1.11 -6.17 19.47
C ARG A 66 -0.37 -5.23 18.51
N PRO A 67 0.98 -5.27 18.46
CA PRO A 67 1.76 -4.35 17.65
C PRO A 67 1.43 -4.40 16.15
N ASP A 68 0.95 -5.53 15.65
CA ASP A 68 0.49 -5.74 14.28
C ASP A 68 -0.63 -4.77 13.86
N THR A 69 -1.46 -4.31 14.80
CA THR A 69 -2.56 -3.37 14.51
C THR A 69 -2.08 -1.97 14.08
N TYR A 70 -0.81 -1.65 14.34
CA TYR A 70 -0.15 -0.39 13.95
C TYR A 70 0.75 -0.54 12.73
N VAL A 71 0.78 -1.72 12.10
CA VAL A 71 1.54 -1.99 10.88
C VAL A 71 0.67 -1.70 9.66
N ARG A 72 1.17 -0.86 8.75
CA ARG A 72 0.58 -0.62 7.42
C ARG A 72 1.51 -1.16 6.34
N TRP A 73 1.09 -2.24 5.70
CA TRP A 73 1.88 -2.89 4.65
C TRP A 73 1.97 -2.04 3.38
N GLY A 74 3.20 -1.85 2.92
CA GLY A 74 3.49 -1.29 1.60
C GLY A 74 3.34 -2.35 0.50
N PRO A 75 3.53 -1.97 -0.78
CA PRO A 75 3.33 -2.89 -1.92
C PRO A 75 4.21 -4.15 -1.86
N LEU A 76 5.46 -4.01 -1.44
CA LEU A 76 6.38 -5.15 -1.30
C LEU A 76 5.97 -6.04 -0.13
N GLY A 77 5.56 -5.46 0.99
CA GLY A 77 5.04 -6.22 2.13
C GLY A 77 3.78 -7.02 1.79
N ARG A 78 2.81 -6.39 1.11
CA ARG A 78 1.60 -7.08 0.64
C ARG A 78 1.92 -8.19 -0.35
N ALA A 79 2.87 -7.97 -1.26
CA ALA A 79 3.32 -9.01 -2.20
C ALA A 79 3.91 -10.23 -1.47
N PHE A 80 4.65 -10.03 -0.38
CA PHE A 80 5.19 -11.12 0.44
C PHE A 80 4.15 -11.84 1.30
N GLN A 81 3.11 -11.12 1.75
CA GLN A 81 2.03 -11.71 2.55
C GLN A 81 1.01 -12.48 1.72
N ASN A 82 1.04 -12.36 0.39
CA ASN A 82 0.10 -13.06 -0.45
C ASN A 82 0.37 -14.57 -0.44
N ASP A 83 -0.67 -15.36 -0.18
CA ASP A 83 -0.60 -16.83 -0.19
C ASP A 83 -0.25 -17.41 -1.58
N ARG A 84 -0.41 -16.61 -2.64
CA ARG A 84 -0.14 -16.99 -4.03
C ARG A 84 1.01 -16.18 -4.62
N ARG A 85 1.71 -16.78 -5.60
CA ARG A 85 2.77 -16.12 -6.37
C ARG A 85 2.26 -14.80 -6.94
N THR A 86 2.85 -13.69 -6.51
CA THR A 86 2.45 -12.33 -6.90
C THR A 86 3.49 -11.71 -7.82
N VAL A 87 3.04 -10.95 -8.82
CA VAL A 87 3.91 -10.10 -9.64
C VAL A 87 4.00 -8.72 -9.00
N LEU A 88 5.20 -8.27 -8.63
CA LEU A 88 5.43 -6.90 -8.16
C LEU A 88 5.93 -6.05 -9.32
N LEU A 89 5.12 -5.09 -9.75
CA LEU A 89 5.48 -4.10 -10.77
C LEU A 89 6.17 -2.93 -10.09
N ILE A 90 7.45 -2.71 -10.42
CA ILE A 90 8.23 -1.59 -9.92
C ILE A 90 8.54 -0.67 -11.10
N TRP A 91 8.13 0.59 -11.01
CA TRP A 91 8.46 1.60 -12.01
C TRP A 91 8.92 2.89 -11.34
N ASP A 92 9.66 3.71 -12.08
CA ASP A 92 10.02 5.07 -11.69
C ASP A 92 9.13 6.09 -12.41
N ASP A 93 8.80 7.15 -11.71
CA ASP A 93 8.28 8.40 -12.25
C ASP A 93 9.45 9.16 -12.92
N TYR A 94 9.75 8.79 -14.17
CA TYR A 94 10.62 9.61 -15.02
C TYR A 94 9.78 10.41 -16.02
N ARG A 95 9.02 11.39 -15.52
CA ARG A 95 8.54 12.48 -16.36
C ARG A 95 9.57 13.61 -16.32
N VAL A 96 10.31 13.78 -17.41
CA VAL A 96 11.12 14.99 -17.60
C VAL A 96 10.15 16.15 -17.76
N ASP A 97 10.22 17.13 -16.86
CA ASP A 97 9.54 18.41 -17.02
C ASP A 97 10.00 19.02 -18.37
N ALA A 98 9.15 18.95 -19.39
CA ALA A 98 9.45 19.44 -20.74
C ALA A 98 9.81 20.95 -20.73
N GLU A 99 9.36 21.68 -19.71
CA GLU A 99 9.68 23.08 -19.49
C GLU A 99 11.16 23.33 -19.16
N ARG A 100 11.85 22.36 -18.54
CA ARG A 100 13.27 22.48 -18.19
C ARG A 100 14.20 22.25 -19.38
N MET A 101 13.73 21.57 -20.44
CA MET A 101 14.52 21.37 -21.66
C MET A 101 14.53 22.62 -22.56
N ARG A 102 13.42 23.37 -22.65
CA ARG A 102 13.37 24.58 -23.50
C ARG A 102 14.28 25.73 -23.06
N SER A 103 14.70 25.77 -21.80
CA SER A 103 15.60 26.82 -21.28
C SER A 103 17.07 26.62 -21.64
N LYS A 104 17.50 25.40 -22.03
CA LYS A 104 18.92 25.11 -22.32
C LYS A 104 19.30 25.31 -23.78
N ASP A 105 18.33 25.36 -24.69
CA ASP A 105 18.57 25.54 -26.13
C ASP A 105 18.61 27.04 -26.55
N SER A 106 18.57 27.97 -25.59
CA SER A 106 18.62 29.42 -25.82
C SER A 106 19.93 30.10 -25.38
N LEU A 107 21.03 29.33 -25.26
CA LEU A 107 22.38 29.84 -24.96
C LEU A 107 23.37 29.44 -26.06
#